data_AF-A0A0F7TXM4-F1
#
_entry.id   AF-A0A0F7TXM4-F1
#
_cell.length_a   1.000
_cell.length_b   1.000
_cell.length_c   1.000
_cell.angle_alpha   90.00
_cell.angle_beta   90.00
_cell.angle_gamma   90.00
#
_symmetry.space_group_name_H-M   'P 1'
#
loop_
_entity.id
_entity.type
_entity.pdbx_description
1 polymer ?
#
loop_
_entity_poly.entity_id
_entity_poly.type
_entity_poly.pdbx_seq_one_letter_code
_entity_poly.pdbx_strand_id
1 'polypeptide(L)'
;MDASSLPDFKILSHPMKWDGIEFDQQSSLSTDEDLTLNATSSWTYCGPLLPLNAESLPSSFHTWAQATVNGSIVSPLFSFLDFVHEFLTANNVSTYWLTIRASQGSDEFDTPRWHTDDLFFSPGPPNGPQSHSQAKHRRRRSLLPSFSNATKFHRRTSSSLSQFGRHSNDNRSSMTFGSATTQQPAPPSVQITSSSPNPTNWKLTTTLLGPGTLFIAPHLNAQARTLQRSTKMTFRSAHPDHICVSIRCVGCASAAESVRATLAAQLGGYRKAGGTCGGGLEDEREGVVQARRGECVFFRVGEDEGAVHSEPMSHGDRIFVNVVPGCEEDLRCLMAKWGMEYPRAWCVGLPFQGVEGGCWRNVGEI
;
A
#
# COMPACT_ATOMS: atom_id res chain seq x y z
N MET A 1 -13.66 -14.22 -14.07
CA MET A 1 -13.38 -12.93 -14.75
C MET A 1 -11.88 -12.88 -15.02
N ASP A 2 -11.46 -12.66 -16.26
CA ASP A 2 -10.04 -12.63 -16.63
C ASP A 2 -9.44 -11.24 -16.36
N ALA A 3 -8.40 -11.17 -15.53
CA ALA A 3 -7.69 -9.96 -15.16
C ALA A 3 -6.99 -9.30 -16.36
N SER A 4 -6.57 -10.08 -17.37
CA SER A 4 -5.96 -9.54 -18.58
C SER A 4 -6.95 -8.74 -19.45
N SER A 5 -8.25 -9.06 -19.32
CA SER A 5 -9.34 -8.36 -20.01
C SER A 5 -9.85 -7.12 -19.26
N LEU A 6 -9.41 -6.92 -18.01
CA LEU A 6 -9.83 -5.78 -17.22
C LEU A 6 -9.04 -4.51 -17.58
N PRO A 7 -9.70 -3.33 -17.55
CA PRO A 7 -9.00 -2.05 -17.66
C PRO A 7 -8.07 -1.84 -16.45
N ASP A 8 -7.22 -0.81 -16.52
CA ASP A 8 -6.28 -0.44 -15.45
C ASP A 8 -6.94 -0.25 -14.08
N PHE A 9 -8.24 0.08 -14.07
CA PHE A 9 -9.04 0.30 -12.88
C PHE A 9 -10.47 -0.16 -13.10
N LYS A 10 -11.04 -0.90 -12.14
CA LYS A 10 -12.45 -1.27 -12.15
C LYS A 10 -13.00 -1.47 -10.74
N ILE A 11 -14.20 -0.96 -10.49
CA ILE A 11 -14.99 -1.33 -9.31
C ILE A 11 -15.81 -2.58 -9.66
N LEU A 12 -15.72 -3.58 -8.79
CA LEU A 12 -16.35 -4.89 -8.91
C LEU A 12 -17.27 -5.08 -7.71
N SER A 13 -18.52 -5.46 -7.93
CA SER A 13 -19.39 -5.88 -6.84
C SER A 13 -19.00 -7.28 -6.39
N HIS A 14 -18.95 -7.52 -5.09
CA HIS A 14 -18.90 -8.85 -4.52
C HIS A 14 -20.11 -9.04 -3.60
N PRO A 15 -20.89 -10.13 -3.74
CA PRO A 15 -22.04 -10.35 -2.88
C PRO A 15 -21.55 -10.48 -1.42
N MET A 16 -22.06 -9.65 -0.52
CA MET A 16 -21.89 -9.86 0.91
C MET A 16 -22.83 -10.98 1.32
N LYS A 17 -22.27 -12.15 1.67
CA LYS A 17 -23.02 -13.27 2.23
C LYS A 17 -22.98 -13.12 3.75
N TRP A 18 -24.00 -12.47 4.32
CA TRP A 18 -24.21 -12.44 5.77
C TRP A 18 -25.15 -13.58 6.13
N ASP A 19 -24.68 -14.55 6.92
CA ASP A 19 -25.48 -15.66 7.48
C ASP A 19 -26.39 -16.42 6.48
N GLY A 20 -25.92 -16.61 5.24
CA GLY A 20 -26.64 -17.41 4.23
C GLY A 20 -27.89 -16.74 3.65
N ILE A 21 -28.12 -15.46 3.92
CA ILE A 21 -29.20 -14.67 3.32
C ILE A 21 -28.58 -13.77 2.23
N GLU A 22 -28.99 -13.98 0.98
CA GLU A 22 -28.69 -13.04 -0.11
C GLU A 22 -29.41 -11.72 0.18
N PHE A 23 -28.64 -10.66 0.42
CA PHE A 23 -29.21 -9.34 0.66
C PHE A 23 -29.48 -8.63 -0.68
N ASP A 24 -30.75 -8.34 -0.95
CA ASP A 24 -31.12 -7.35 -1.97
C ASP A 24 -30.63 -5.96 -1.51
N GLN A 25 -30.03 -5.20 -2.44
CA GLN A 25 -29.37 -3.90 -2.23
C GLN A 25 -30.28 -2.77 -1.67
N GLN A 26 -31.53 -3.06 -1.29
CA GLN A 26 -32.55 -2.09 -0.90
C GLN A 26 -33.10 -2.22 0.52
N SER A 27 -32.62 -3.14 1.34
CA SER A 27 -33.03 -3.23 2.75
C SER A 27 -32.04 -2.46 3.65
N SER A 28 -32.43 -1.27 4.08
CA SER A 28 -31.84 -0.58 5.23
C SER A 28 -32.34 -1.27 6.51
N LEU A 29 -31.44 -1.85 7.33
CA LEU A 29 -31.39 -1.78 8.81
C LEU A 29 -30.60 -2.96 9.44
N SER A 30 -29.60 -2.61 10.26
CA SER A 30 -29.10 -3.32 11.46
C SER A 30 -28.12 -4.51 11.38
N THR A 31 -26.87 -4.30 10.94
CA THR A 31 -25.72 -5.06 11.50
C THR A 31 -24.46 -4.23 11.76
N ASP A 32 -24.49 -2.90 11.54
CA ASP A 32 -23.33 -2.03 11.68
C ASP A 32 -23.04 -1.59 13.14
N GLU A 33 -23.89 -1.98 14.09
CA GLU A 33 -23.73 -1.56 15.50
C GLU A 33 -22.67 -2.37 16.27
N ASP A 34 -22.20 -3.52 15.76
CA ASP A 34 -21.35 -4.43 16.55
C ASP A 34 -19.86 -4.44 16.17
N LEU A 35 -19.46 -3.84 15.04
CA LEU A 35 -18.07 -3.88 14.58
C LEU A 35 -17.32 -2.58 14.87
N THR A 36 -16.48 -2.57 15.91
CA THR A 36 -15.64 -1.42 16.30
C THR A 36 -14.20 -1.84 16.59
N LEU A 37 -13.28 -0.88 16.76
CA LEU A 37 -11.86 -1.15 16.98
C LEU A 37 -11.39 -0.79 18.39
N ASN A 38 -10.71 -1.74 19.02
CA ASN A 38 -9.97 -1.54 20.26
C ASN A 38 -8.60 -0.89 20.03
N ALA A 39 -8.00 -1.10 18.86
CA ALA A 39 -6.66 -0.63 18.54
C ALA A 39 -6.46 -0.39 17.05
N THR A 40 -5.53 0.51 16.72
CA THR A 40 -4.94 0.61 15.38
C THR A 40 -3.86 -0.45 15.24
N SER A 41 -4.05 -1.41 14.34
CA SER A 41 -3.12 -2.52 14.13
C SER A 41 -3.34 -3.15 12.75
N SER A 42 -2.48 -4.08 12.37
CA SER A 42 -2.62 -4.79 11.10
C SER A 42 -2.25 -6.25 11.24
N TRP A 43 -2.92 -7.09 10.47
CA TRP A 43 -2.55 -8.48 10.25
C TRP A 43 -2.22 -8.71 8.79
N THR A 44 -1.21 -9.53 8.52
CA THR A 44 -0.74 -9.85 7.18
C THR A 44 -0.49 -11.34 7.05
N TYR A 45 -0.83 -11.86 5.87
CA TYR A 45 -0.56 -13.22 5.46
C TYR A 45 0.08 -13.23 4.06
N CYS A 46 1.14 -14.01 3.90
CA CYS A 46 1.78 -14.25 2.61
C CYS A 46 1.93 -15.76 2.41
N GLY A 47 1.23 -16.32 1.43
CA GLY A 47 1.09 -17.76 1.29
C GLY A 47 0.04 -18.20 0.26
N PRO A 48 -0.28 -19.51 0.22
CA PRO A 48 -1.43 -20.04 -0.52
C PRO A 48 -2.77 -19.40 -0.13
N LEU A 49 -3.79 -19.52 -0.98
CA LEU A 49 -5.16 -19.08 -0.62
C LEU A 49 -5.57 -19.72 0.72
N LEU A 50 -6.06 -18.88 1.64
CA LEU A 50 -6.49 -19.37 2.95
C LEU A 50 -7.72 -20.25 2.79
N PRO A 51 -7.90 -21.33 3.55
CA PRO A 51 -9.17 -22.03 3.56
C PRO A 51 -10.25 -21.11 4.14
N LEU A 52 -11.44 -21.11 3.55
CA LEU A 52 -12.60 -20.33 4.01
C LEU A 52 -13.31 -21.02 5.19
N ASN A 53 -12.53 -21.39 6.21
CA ASN A 53 -13.00 -21.95 7.46
C ASN A 53 -12.33 -21.20 8.62
N ALA A 54 -13.14 -20.66 9.53
CA ALA A 54 -12.67 -19.81 10.62
C ALA A 54 -11.64 -20.53 11.50
N GLU A 55 -11.84 -21.82 11.77
CA GLU A 55 -10.95 -22.64 12.60
C GLU A 55 -9.59 -22.92 11.96
N SER A 56 -9.48 -22.73 10.64
CA SER A 56 -8.26 -22.97 9.87
C SER A 56 -7.43 -21.71 9.63
N LEU A 57 -7.90 -20.55 10.08
CA LEU A 57 -7.13 -19.31 9.99
C LEU A 57 -5.89 -19.38 10.89
N PRO A 58 -4.79 -18.71 10.52
CA PRO A 58 -3.58 -18.71 11.34
C PRO A 58 -3.85 -18.22 12.77
N SER A 59 -3.22 -18.83 13.77
CA SER A 59 -3.37 -18.42 15.17
C SER A 59 -3.12 -16.93 15.39
N SER A 60 -2.16 -16.35 14.65
CA SER A 60 -1.88 -14.91 14.69
C SER A 60 -3.04 -14.03 14.19
N PHE A 61 -3.92 -14.55 13.33
CA PHE A 61 -5.16 -13.87 12.95
C PHE A 61 -6.11 -13.79 14.14
N HIS A 62 -6.33 -14.91 14.83
CA HIS A 62 -7.22 -14.96 16.00
C HIS A 62 -6.72 -14.03 17.11
N THR A 63 -5.43 -14.08 17.42
CA THR A 63 -4.82 -13.18 18.40
C THR A 63 -4.99 -11.71 18.00
N TRP A 64 -4.76 -11.39 16.72
CA TRP A 64 -4.94 -10.04 16.22
C TRP A 64 -6.40 -9.59 16.27
N ALA A 65 -7.34 -10.41 15.77
CA ALA A 65 -8.75 -10.10 15.73
C ALA A 65 -9.29 -9.86 17.15
N GLN A 66 -8.98 -10.75 18.10
CA GLN A 66 -9.38 -10.62 19.50
C GLN A 66 -8.85 -9.34 20.15
N ALA A 67 -7.60 -8.96 19.87
CA ALA A 67 -6.98 -7.78 20.47
C ALA A 67 -7.39 -6.47 19.79
N THR A 68 -7.87 -6.53 18.54
CA THR A 68 -8.04 -5.34 17.68
C THR A 68 -9.49 -4.98 17.45
N VAL A 69 -10.37 -5.97 17.34
CA VAL A 69 -11.73 -5.78 16.85
C VAL A 69 -12.75 -6.24 17.89
N ASN A 70 -13.76 -5.42 18.13
CA ASN A 70 -14.99 -5.83 18.81
C ASN A 70 -15.98 -6.32 17.76
N GLY A 71 -16.70 -7.41 18.06
CA GLY A 71 -17.56 -8.07 17.08
C GLY A 71 -16.81 -9.07 16.20
N SER A 72 -17.46 -9.59 15.16
CA SER A 72 -16.89 -10.60 14.27
C SER A 72 -16.59 -10.03 12.89
N ILE A 73 -15.31 -10.03 12.51
CA ILE A 73 -14.87 -9.70 11.14
C ILE A 73 -14.95 -10.89 10.19
N VAL A 74 -15.21 -12.10 10.69
CA VAL A 74 -15.03 -13.33 9.90
C VAL A 74 -16.01 -13.39 8.73
N SER A 75 -17.30 -13.14 8.96
CA SER A 75 -18.33 -13.15 7.89
C SER A 75 -18.04 -12.13 6.76
N PRO A 76 -17.82 -10.83 7.05
CA PRO A 76 -17.51 -9.87 6.00
C PRO A 76 -16.17 -10.15 5.31
N LEU A 77 -15.15 -10.60 6.05
CA LEU A 77 -13.87 -11.01 5.46
C LEU A 77 -14.05 -12.22 4.53
N PHE A 78 -14.79 -13.24 4.94
CA PHE A 78 -14.98 -14.46 4.15
C PHE A 78 -15.82 -14.21 2.91
N SER A 79 -16.82 -13.33 2.97
CA SER A 79 -17.54 -12.87 1.78
C SER A 79 -16.61 -12.27 0.74
N PHE A 80 -15.65 -11.45 1.19
CA PHE A 80 -14.65 -10.88 0.29
C PHE A 80 -13.64 -11.93 -0.20
N LEU A 81 -13.14 -12.80 0.69
CA LEU A 81 -12.16 -13.82 0.32
C LEU A 81 -12.74 -14.89 -0.62
N ASP A 82 -14.04 -15.21 -0.52
CA ASP A 82 -14.77 -16.07 -1.47
C ASP A 82 -14.67 -15.51 -2.89
N PHE A 83 -15.04 -14.24 -3.06
CA PHE A 83 -14.89 -13.51 -4.33
C PHE A 83 -13.43 -13.47 -4.80
N VAL A 84 -12.49 -13.17 -3.90
CA VAL A 84 -11.06 -13.15 -4.24
C VAL A 84 -10.60 -14.52 -4.72
N HIS A 85 -10.97 -15.61 -4.04
CA HIS A 85 -10.56 -16.96 -4.43
C HIS A 85 -11.09 -17.33 -5.80
N GLU A 86 -12.36 -17.06 -6.09
CA GLU A 86 -12.94 -17.26 -7.41
C GLU A 86 -12.19 -16.45 -8.47
N PHE A 87 -11.92 -15.17 -8.19
CA PHE A 87 -11.20 -14.29 -9.10
C PHE A 87 -9.75 -14.77 -9.35
N LEU A 88 -9.00 -15.10 -8.30
CA LEU A 88 -7.61 -15.56 -8.40
C LEU A 88 -7.52 -16.92 -9.11
N THR A 89 -8.39 -17.86 -8.76
CA THR A 89 -8.45 -19.19 -9.39
C THR A 89 -8.75 -19.08 -10.88
N ALA A 90 -9.69 -18.22 -11.27
CA ALA A 90 -10.00 -17.96 -12.67
C ALA A 90 -8.81 -17.34 -13.46
N ASN A 91 -7.82 -16.79 -12.75
CA ASN A 91 -6.60 -16.21 -13.31
C ASN A 91 -5.36 -17.07 -13.08
N ASN A 92 -5.53 -18.35 -12.71
CA ASN A 92 -4.45 -19.30 -12.42
C ASN A 92 -3.49 -18.82 -11.31
N VAL A 93 -4.01 -18.07 -10.34
CA VAL A 93 -3.27 -17.62 -9.16
C VAL A 93 -3.78 -18.35 -7.92
N SER A 94 -2.87 -18.98 -7.18
CA SER A 94 -3.18 -19.74 -5.96
C SER A 94 -2.48 -19.22 -4.71
N THR A 95 -1.75 -18.12 -4.82
CA THR A 95 -1.02 -17.51 -3.71
C THR A 95 -1.19 -16.00 -3.71
N TYR A 96 -1.07 -15.39 -2.53
CA TYR A 96 -1.27 -13.96 -2.36
C TYR A 96 -0.52 -13.41 -1.15
N TRP A 97 -0.40 -12.08 -1.14
CA TRP A 97 -0.13 -11.29 0.04
C TRP A 97 -1.43 -10.57 0.43
N LEU A 98 -2.05 -11.03 1.52
CA LEU A 98 -3.25 -10.48 2.11
C LEU A 98 -2.87 -9.58 3.30
N THR A 99 -3.38 -8.36 3.34
CA THR A 99 -3.20 -7.44 4.47
C THR A 99 -4.55 -6.90 4.91
N ILE A 100 -4.80 -6.97 6.22
CA ILE A 100 -5.94 -6.34 6.89
C ILE A 100 -5.39 -5.24 7.79
N ARG A 101 -5.83 -4.00 7.58
CA ARG A 101 -5.45 -2.83 8.37
C ARG A 101 -6.66 -2.31 9.11
N ALA A 102 -6.60 -2.33 10.44
CA ALA A 102 -7.56 -1.70 11.33
C ALA A 102 -6.98 -0.35 11.78
N SER A 103 -7.73 0.72 11.60
CA SER A 103 -7.32 2.07 11.96
C SER A 103 -8.43 2.79 12.69
N GLN A 104 -8.12 3.30 13.87
CA GLN A 104 -9.02 4.19 14.60
C GLN A 104 -9.06 5.56 13.94
N GLY A 105 -10.10 6.33 14.26
CA GLY A 105 -10.29 7.68 13.75
C GLY A 105 -9.05 8.57 13.93
N SER A 106 -8.68 9.31 12.88
CA SER A 106 -7.51 10.18 12.88
C SER A 106 -7.66 11.31 11.86
N ASP A 107 -7.11 12.47 12.20
CA ASP A 107 -7.05 13.65 11.32
C ASP A 107 -5.84 13.59 10.36
N GLU A 108 -5.04 12.51 10.42
CA GLU A 108 -3.82 12.34 9.61
C GLU A 108 -4.11 12.43 8.08
N PHE A 109 -5.33 12.08 7.68
CA PHE A 109 -5.77 11.98 6.29
C PHE A 109 -6.77 13.07 5.87
N ASP A 110 -6.91 14.14 6.65
CA ASP A 110 -7.72 15.31 6.30
C ASP A 110 -7.25 15.99 5.01
N THR A 111 -5.96 15.80 4.69
CA THR A 111 -5.39 16.15 3.39
C THR A 111 -5.09 14.87 2.61
N PRO A 112 -5.59 14.71 1.36
CA PRO A 112 -5.33 13.52 0.58
C PRO A 112 -3.84 13.34 0.32
N ARG A 113 -3.38 12.09 0.39
CA ARG A 113 -2.01 11.70 0.11
C ARG A 113 -1.97 10.89 -1.17
N TRP A 114 -2.28 11.55 -2.28
CA TRP A 114 -2.30 10.95 -3.61
C TRP A 114 -0.96 10.29 -3.95
N HIS A 115 -1.01 9.01 -4.31
CA HIS A 115 0.15 8.24 -4.72
C HIS A 115 -0.24 7.08 -5.64
N THR A 116 0.76 6.48 -6.27
CA THR A 116 0.68 5.19 -6.96
C THR A 116 1.49 4.18 -6.16
N ASP A 117 1.02 2.93 -6.12
CA ASP A 117 1.86 1.83 -5.66
C ASP A 117 3.00 1.57 -6.66
N ASP A 118 4.16 1.18 -6.15
CA ASP A 118 5.25 0.67 -6.99
C ASP A 118 4.94 -0.74 -7.52
N LEU A 119 5.68 -1.18 -8.53
CA LEU A 119 5.65 -2.59 -8.96
C LEU A 119 6.15 -3.48 -7.81
N PHE A 120 5.38 -4.52 -7.49
CA PHE A 120 5.81 -5.56 -6.56
C PHE A 120 6.83 -6.48 -7.24
N PHE A 121 6.55 -6.80 -8.51
CA PHE A 121 7.33 -7.73 -9.31
C PHE A 121 7.66 -7.08 -10.66
N SER A 122 8.95 -6.88 -10.94
CA SER A 122 9.41 -6.41 -12.25
C SER A 122 9.51 -7.59 -13.20
N PRO A 123 9.17 -7.43 -14.49
CA PRO A 123 9.38 -8.49 -15.48
C PRO A 123 10.81 -9.02 -15.44
N GLY A 124 10.96 -10.35 -15.50
CA GLY A 124 12.27 -10.97 -15.71
C GLY A 124 12.92 -10.48 -17.01
N PRO A 125 14.25 -10.44 -17.11
CA PRO A 125 14.90 -10.17 -18.39
C PRO A 125 14.38 -11.18 -19.43
N PRO A 126 14.02 -10.75 -20.65
CA PRO A 126 13.60 -11.67 -21.69
C PRO A 126 14.72 -12.69 -21.92
N ASN A 127 14.39 -13.98 -21.88
CA ASN A 127 15.32 -15.11 -21.96
C ASN A 127 16.36 -14.93 -23.08
N GLY A 128 17.52 -14.36 -22.75
CA GLY A 128 18.76 -14.58 -23.49
C GLY A 128 19.34 -15.93 -23.10
N PRO A 129 20.10 -16.61 -23.98
CA PRO A 129 20.65 -17.93 -23.68
C PRO A 129 21.45 -17.89 -22.37
N GLN A 130 21.11 -18.80 -21.46
CA GLN A 130 21.72 -18.94 -20.14
C GLN A 130 23.23 -19.17 -20.28
N SER A 131 24.03 -18.10 -20.18
CA SER A 131 25.45 -18.25 -19.89
C SER A 131 25.59 -18.50 -18.40
N HIS A 132 25.85 -19.76 -18.02
CA HIS A 132 26.34 -20.10 -16.70
C HIS A 132 27.64 -19.34 -16.43
N SER A 133 27.54 -18.19 -15.77
CA SER A 133 28.67 -17.57 -15.10
C SER A 133 28.40 -17.62 -13.60
N GLN A 134 29.14 -18.50 -12.94
CA GLN A 134 29.22 -18.58 -11.48
C GLN A 134 29.76 -17.24 -10.95
N ALA A 135 28.88 -16.33 -10.56
CA ALA A 135 29.25 -15.13 -9.84
C ALA A 135 29.49 -15.50 -8.37
N LYS A 136 30.78 -15.72 -8.05
CA LYS A 136 31.32 -15.90 -6.71
C LYS A 136 30.71 -14.89 -5.71
N HIS A 137 30.21 -15.43 -4.60
CA HIS A 137 29.84 -14.70 -3.39
C HIS A 137 30.88 -13.62 -3.02
N ARG A 138 30.53 -12.34 -3.23
CA ARG A 138 31.05 -11.26 -2.37
C ARG A 138 29.99 -10.98 -1.31
N ARG A 139 30.25 -11.47 -0.10
CA ARG A 139 29.58 -11.02 1.13
C ARG A 139 29.76 -9.51 1.26
N ARG A 140 28.78 -8.72 0.80
CA ARG A 140 28.57 -7.37 1.30
C ARG A 140 27.54 -7.48 2.41
N ARG A 141 27.97 -7.26 3.66
CA ARG A 141 27.08 -7.05 4.80
C ARG A 141 26.14 -5.90 4.44
N SER A 142 24.87 -6.21 4.21
CA SER A 142 23.81 -5.22 4.09
C SER A 142 23.47 -4.72 5.49
N LEU A 143 23.84 -3.49 5.80
CA LEU A 143 23.26 -2.75 6.91
C LEU A 143 21.87 -2.29 6.45
N LEU A 144 20.84 -3.06 6.79
CA LEU A 144 19.45 -2.82 6.42
C LEU A 144 18.81 -1.78 7.35
N PRO A 145 18.03 -0.80 6.83
CA PRO A 145 17.07 -0.05 7.64
C PRO A 145 15.72 -0.78 7.67
N SER A 146 15.27 -1.08 8.89
CA SER A 146 14.00 -1.73 9.24
C SER A 146 12.79 -0.80 9.00
N PHE A 147 11.75 -1.26 8.28
CA PHE A 147 10.41 -0.63 8.23
C PHE A 147 9.56 -1.02 9.42
N SER A 148 9.86 -0.40 10.56
CA SER A 148 8.87 -0.02 11.55
C SER A 148 8.40 1.41 11.26
N ASN A 149 7.15 1.56 10.80
CA ASN A 149 6.37 2.76 11.06
C ASN A 149 5.33 2.39 12.12
N ALA A 150 5.68 2.61 13.38
CA ALA A 150 4.75 2.81 14.48
C ALA A 150 5.53 3.51 15.60
N THR A 151 4.93 4.57 16.15
CA THR A 151 5.42 5.44 17.25
C THR A 151 6.34 6.59 16.84
N LYS A 152 5.77 7.80 16.68
CA LYS A 152 6.44 9.03 17.07
C LYS A 152 5.74 9.58 18.31
N PHE A 153 6.49 9.56 19.40
CA PHE A 153 6.19 10.18 20.68
C PHE A 153 6.02 11.70 20.54
N HIS A 154 5.02 12.25 21.24
CA HIS A 154 4.89 13.66 21.52
C HIS A 154 6.19 14.24 22.11
N ARG A 155 6.67 15.35 21.54
CA ARG A 155 7.50 16.29 22.30
C ARG A 155 6.92 17.69 22.18
N ARG A 156 6.38 18.17 23.30
CA ARG A 156 5.95 19.55 23.51
C ARG A 156 7.08 20.51 23.15
N THR A 157 6.68 21.58 22.47
CA THR A 157 7.46 22.76 22.12
C THR A 157 8.00 23.47 23.35
N SER A 158 9.26 23.90 23.28
CA SER A 158 9.71 25.14 23.93
C SER A 158 10.81 25.80 23.08
N SER A 159 10.46 26.98 22.59
CA SER A 159 11.27 28.08 22.06
C SER A 159 12.77 28.13 22.42
N SER A 160 13.62 28.45 21.43
CA SER A 160 14.28 29.76 21.37
C SER A 160 15.00 29.96 20.03
N LEU A 161 14.73 31.11 19.41
CA LEU A 161 15.47 31.69 18.29
C LEU A 161 16.65 32.49 18.84
N SER A 162 17.85 32.23 18.34
CA SER A 162 19.02 33.13 18.28
C SER A 162 20.12 32.35 17.54
N GLN A 163 20.98 32.88 16.68
CA GLN A 163 21.34 34.24 16.32
C GLN A 163 22.21 34.15 15.04
N PHE A 164 22.33 35.28 14.36
CA PHE A 164 23.17 35.55 13.19
C PHE A 164 24.66 35.22 13.37
N GLY A 165 25.32 34.90 12.24
CA GLY A 165 26.78 34.98 12.09
C GLY A 165 27.19 35.01 10.61
N ARG A 166 27.70 36.16 10.15
CA ARG A 166 28.19 36.48 8.80
C ARG A 166 29.67 36.07 8.60
N HIS A 167 30.11 36.20 7.34
CA HIS A 167 31.49 36.30 6.77
C HIS A 167 32.13 34.99 6.30
N SER A 168 32.85 34.90 5.17
CA SER A 168 33.24 35.85 4.11
C SER A 168 33.69 35.05 2.86
N ASN A 169 33.82 35.76 1.73
CA ASN A 169 34.36 35.34 0.42
C ASN A 169 35.73 34.62 0.47
N ASP A 170 35.99 33.74 -0.51
CA ASP A 170 37.08 33.98 -1.47
C ASP A 170 37.07 33.08 -2.75
N ASN A 171 37.13 33.82 -3.86
CA ASN A 171 37.62 33.64 -5.23
C ASN A 171 38.34 32.36 -5.75
N ARG A 172 38.00 32.08 -7.03
CA ARG A 172 38.84 31.67 -8.20
C ARG A 172 39.30 30.20 -8.36
N SER A 173 38.78 29.51 -9.38
CA SER A 173 39.39 29.44 -10.73
C SER A 173 38.78 28.33 -11.61
N SER A 174 38.61 28.70 -12.88
CA SER A 174 38.19 27.92 -14.05
C SER A 174 39.10 26.71 -14.33
N MET A 175 38.50 25.55 -14.68
CA MET A 175 38.96 24.69 -15.79
C MET A 175 37.79 23.93 -16.44
N THR A 176 37.85 23.87 -17.76
CA THR A 176 36.86 23.44 -18.74
C THR A 176 36.77 21.92 -18.95
N PHE A 177 35.52 21.47 -19.10
CA PHE A 177 34.96 20.35 -19.86
C PHE A 177 35.84 19.19 -20.35
N GLY A 178 35.55 18.00 -19.81
CA GLY A 178 35.66 16.71 -20.48
C GLY A 178 34.36 15.93 -20.27
N SER A 179 33.49 15.91 -21.27
CA SER A 179 32.20 15.21 -21.24
C SER A 179 32.41 13.70 -21.42
N ALA A 180 32.14 12.93 -20.37
CA ALA A 180 31.96 11.49 -20.45
C ALA A 180 30.61 11.16 -19.80
N THR A 181 29.59 11.00 -20.63
CA THR A 181 28.22 10.61 -20.29
C THR A 181 28.23 9.22 -19.65
N THR A 182 28.50 9.17 -18.35
CA THR A 182 28.35 7.95 -17.57
C THR A 182 26.90 7.93 -17.09
N GLN A 183 26.05 7.17 -17.79
CA GLN A 183 24.73 6.84 -17.29
C GLN A 183 24.89 6.15 -15.93
N GLN A 184 24.66 6.90 -14.84
CA GLN A 184 24.62 6.33 -13.51
C GLN A 184 23.36 5.46 -13.39
N PRO A 185 23.48 4.21 -12.90
CA PRO A 185 22.32 3.35 -12.70
C PRO A 185 21.39 3.99 -11.68
N ALA A 186 20.08 3.96 -11.97
CA ALA A 186 19.05 4.34 -11.02
C ALA A 186 19.23 3.61 -9.68
N PRO A 187 18.92 4.23 -8.53
CA PRO A 187 18.99 3.56 -7.24
C PRO A 187 18.13 2.30 -7.24
N PRO A 188 18.49 1.26 -6.46
CA PRO A 188 17.79 -0.01 -6.49
C PRO A 188 16.34 0.21 -6.08
N SER A 189 15.44 0.08 -7.05
CA SER A 189 14.02 -0.10 -6.78
C SER A 189 13.86 -1.37 -5.94
N VAL A 190 12.95 -1.34 -4.96
CA VAL A 190 12.62 -2.48 -4.08
C VAL A 190 11.96 -3.63 -4.86
N GLN A 191 11.79 -3.50 -6.17
CA GLN A 191 11.26 -4.49 -7.08
C GLN A 191 11.94 -5.86 -6.98
N ILE A 192 11.13 -6.92 -6.95
CA ILE A 192 11.59 -8.30 -7.13
C ILE A 192 11.59 -8.58 -8.62
N THR A 193 12.70 -9.09 -9.17
CA THR A 193 12.67 -9.62 -10.53
C THR A 193 11.80 -10.86 -10.53
N SER A 194 10.67 -10.79 -11.23
CA SER A 194 9.71 -11.86 -11.39
C SER A 194 10.32 -12.98 -12.21
N SER A 195 9.95 -14.21 -11.88
CA SER A 195 10.19 -15.37 -12.73
C SER A 195 9.26 -15.38 -13.97
N SER A 196 8.17 -14.62 -13.93
CA SER A 196 7.22 -14.45 -15.04
C SER A 196 7.61 -13.27 -15.94
N PRO A 197 7.45 -13.38 -17.27
CA PRO A 197 7.54 -12.22 -18.17
C PRO A 197 6.37 -11.26 -17.99
N ASN A 198 5.23 -11.75 -17.48
CA ASN A 198 4.01 -10.99 -17.22
C ASN A 198 3.61 -11.18 -15.75
N PRO A 199 4.31 -10.53 -14.81
CA PRO A 199 3.90 -10.51 -13.41
C PRO A 199 2.48 -9.95 -13.25
N THR A 200 1.77 -10.39 -12.21
CA THR A 200 0.39 -9.98 -11.91
C THR A 200 0.26 -8.46 -11.88
N ASN A 201 1.05 -7.74 -11.06
CA ASN A 201 1.08 -6.26 -11.03
C ASN A 201 -0.30 -5.58 -11.05
N TRP A 202 -1.25 -6.17 -10.31
CA TRP A 202 -2.54 -5.59 -9.96
C TRP A 202 -2.88 -5.96 -8.52
N LYS A 203 -3.87 -5.26 -7.96
CA LYS A 203 -4.36 -5.48 -6.61
C LYS A 203 -5.88 -5.56 -6.59
N LEU A 204 -6.39 -6.20 -5.54
CA LEU A 204 -7.80 -6.17 -5.16
C LEU A 204 -7.89 -5.56 -3.76
N THR A 205 -8.76 -4.56 -3.58
CA THR A 205 -8.96 -3.94 -2.27
C THR A 205 -10.44 -3.79 -1.95
N THR A 206 -10.78 -3.85 -0.67
CA THR A 206 -12.12 -3.52 -0.17
C THR A 206 -12.02 -2.88 1.22
N THR A 207 -13.14 -2.44 1.76
CA THR A 207 -13.24 -1.91 3.13
C THR A 207 -14.43 -2.57 3.81
N LEU A 208 -14.17 -3.24 4.93
CA LEU A 208 -15.18 -3.98 5.70
C LEU A 208 -15.90 -3.09 6.72
N LEU A 209 -15.22 -2.04 7.19
CA LEU A 209 -15.72 -1.03 8.13
C LEU A 209 -15.19 0.34 7.72
N GLY A 210 -16.03 1.36 7.74
CA GLY A 210 -15.63 2.74 7.41
C GLY A 210 -15.52 3.03 5.90
N PRO A 211 -14.96 4.19 5.52
CA PRO A 211 -14.92 4.65 4.13
C PRO A 211 -13.90 3.89 3.26
N GLY A 212 -14.22 3.67 1.99
CA GLY A 212 -13.33 3.02 1.01
C GLY A 212 -12.09 3.83 0.66
N THR A 213 -11.10 3.23 0.00
CA THR A 213 -9.96 3.99 -0.57
C THR A 213 -10.45 4.95 -1.66
N LEU A 214 -9.91 6.16 -1.69
CA LEU A 214 -10.18 7.15 -2.74
C LEU A 214 -9.26 6.93 -3.92
N PHE A 215 -9.79 6.97 -5.13
CA PHE A 215 -9.03 6.88 -6.38
C PHE A 215 -9.32 8.10 -7.24
N ILE A 216 -8.31 8.62 -7.93
CA ILE A 216 -8.56 9.59 -9.00
C ILE A 216 -9.35 8.88 -10.10
N ALA A 217 -10.36 9.55 -10.63
CA ALA A 217 -11.26 8.99 -11.63
C ALA A 217 -10.46 8.40 -12.82
N PRO A 218 -10.85 7.23 -13.38
CA PRO A 218 -10.04 6.53 -14.38
C PRO A 218 -9.65 7.37 -15.59
N HIS A 219 -10.56 8.23 -16.05
CA HIS A 219 -10.32 9.11 -17.19
C HIS A 219 -9.25 10.20 -16.92
N LEU A 220 -8.94 10.47 -15.65
CA LEU A 220 -7.90 11.43 -15.22
C LEU A 220 -6.57 10.77 -14.83
N ASN A 221 -6.50 9.44 -14.76
CA ASN A 221 -5.29 8.74 -14.30
C ASN A 221 -4.05 9.04 -15.17
N ALA A 222 -4.20 9.11 -16.50
CA ALA A 222 -3.09 9.44 -17.39
C ALA A 222 -2.52 10.85 -17.12
N GLN A 223 -3.41 11.82 -16.85
CA GLN A 223 -3.03 13.17 -16.46
C GLN A 223 -2.35 13.16 -15.08
N ALA A 224 -2.92 12.45 -14.10
CA ALA A 224 -2.37 12.33 -12.75
C ALA A 224 -0.96 11.74 -12.74
N ARG A 225 -0.72 10.66 -13.48
CA ARG A 225 0.61 10.04 -13.62
C ARG A 225 1.60 10.97 -14.30
N THR A 226 1.16 11.72 -15.32
CA THR A 226 1.99 12.73 -15.99
C THR A 226 2.41 13.83 -15.03
N LEU A 227 1.47 14.31 -14.21
CA LEU A 227 1.72 15.33 -13.20
C LEU A 227 2.64 14.82 -12.07
N GLN A 228 2.44 13.59 -11.63
CA GLN A 228 3.33 12.94 -10.66
C GLN A 228 4.76 12.85 -11.20
N ARG A 229 4.96 12.38 -12.45
CA ARG A 229 6.27 12.30 -13.09
C ARG A 229 6.91 13.68 -13.27
N SER A 230 6.18 14.66 -13.81
CA SER A 230 6.72 16.00 -14.03
C SER A 230 7.11 16.68 -12.71
N THR A 231 6.33 16.49 -11.66
CA THR A 231 6.62 17.04 -10.32
C THR A 231 7.85 16.37 -9.70
N LYS A 232 7.96 15.03 -9.76
CA LYS A 232 9.16 14.29 -9.33
C LYS A 232 10.41 14.79 -10.08
N MET A 233 10.33 14.96 -11.40
CA MET A 233 11.46 15.42 -12.21
C MET A 233 11.84 16.87 -11.88
N THR A 234 10.86 17.77 -11.77
CA THR A 234 11.10 19.18 -11.39
C THR A 234 11.79 19.26 -10.03
N PHE A 235 11.32 18.48 -9.05
CA PHE A 235 11.94 18.44 -7.73
C PHE A 235 13.39 17.95 -7.79
N ARG A 236 13.66 16.88 -8.55
CA ARG A 236 15.02 16.34 -8.74
C ARG A 236 15.94 17.34 -9.42
N SER A 237 15.47 18.02 -10.48
CA SER A 237 16.23 19.04 -11.19
C SER A 237 16.57 20.24 -10.30
N ALA A 238 15.68 20.61 -9.37
CA ALA A 238 15.94 21.68 -8.40
C ALA A 238 16.93 21.28 -7.28
N HIS A 239 17.21 19.98 -7.12
CA HIS A 239 18.09 19.44 -6.08
C HIS A 239 19.09 18.42 -6.67
N PRO A 240 20.02 18.85 -7.55
CA PRO A 240 20.89 17.93 -8.30
C PRO A 240 21.86 17.13 -7.42
N ASP A 241 22.24 17.67 -6.25
CA ASP A 241 23.12 17.00 -5.29
C ASP A 241 22.38 15.94 -4.44
N HIS A 242 21.07 15.79 -4.65
CA HIS A 242 20.26 14.85 -3.91
C HIS A 242 20.43 13.41 -4.43
N ILE A 243 21.29 12.65 -3.75
CA ILE A 243 21.47 11.22 -4.02
C ILE A 243 20.47 10.41 -3.17
N CYS A 244 19.33 10.02 -3.74
CA CYS A 244 18.39 9.10 -3.07
C CYS A 244 19.00 7.69 -3.00
N VAL A 245 19.67 7.36 -1.88
CA VAL A 245 20.10 5.98 -1.58
C VAL A 245 19.04 5.19 -0.79
N SER A 246 17.95 5.85 -0.36
CA SER A 246 16.88 5.23 0.42
C SER A 246 15.59 6.03 0.31
N ILE A 247 14.45 5.35 0.32
CA ILE A 247 13.08 5.93 0.39
C ILE A 247 12.85 6.80 1.64
N ARG A 248 13.76 6.77 2.62
CA ARG A 248 13.68 7.55 3.87
C ARG A 248 14.43 8.86 3.86
N CYS A 249 15.14 9.20 2.80
CA CYS A 249 15.85 10.47 2.80
C CYS A 249 14.84 11.64 2.73
N VAL A 250 15.17 12.73 3.44
CA VAL A 250 14.30 13.91 3.55
C VAL A 250 13.96 14.50 2.18
N GLY A 251 14.88 14.42 1.20
CA GLY A 251 14.61 14.86 -0.17
C GLY A 251 13.57 14.00 -0.89
N CYS A 252 13.68 12.66 -0.85
CA CYS A 252 12.65 11.77 -1.41
C CYS A 252 11.29 11.97 -0.70
N ALA A 253 11.26 12.21 0.62
CA ALA A 253 10.03 12.53 1.35
C ALA A 253 9.42 13.87 0.91
N SER A 254 10.26 14.90 0.72
CA SER A 254 9.84 16.23 0.24
C SER A 254 9.33 16.18 -1.20
N ALA A 255 9.96 15.37 -2.06
CA ALA A 255 9.50 15.12 -3.41
C ALA A 255 8.11 14.46 -3.43
N ALA A 256 7.92 13.44 -2.58
CA ALA A 256 6.62 12.79 -2.42
C ALA A 256 5.55 13.77 -1.91
N GLU A 257 5.90 14.65 -0.98
CA GLU A 257 4.98 15.66 -0.48
C GLU A 257 4.64 16.71 -1.54
N SER A 258 5.61 17.14 -2.34
CA SER A 258 5.39 18.04 -3.47
C SER A 258 4.44 17.43 -4.51
N VAL A 259 4.60 16.14 -4.81
CA VAL A 259 3.67 15.38 -5.67
C VAL A 259 2.26 15.40 -5.09
N ARG A 260 2.10 15.07 -3.80
CA ARG A 260 0.79 15.05 -3.13
C ARG A 260 0.11 16.40 -3.19
N ALA A 261 0.83 17.46 -2.83
CA ALA A 261 0.31 18.83 -2.85
C ALA A 261 -0.10 19.26 -4.26
N THR A 262 0.70 18.90 -5.28
CA THR A 262 0.41 19.23 -6.68
C THR A 262 -0.81 18.48 -7.19
N LEU A 263 -0.92 17.18 -6.91
CA LEU A 263 -2.10 16.38 -7.27
C LEU A 263 -3.36 16.89 -6.57
N ALA A 264 -3.28 17.21 -5.28
CA ALA A 264 -4.39 17.79 -4.53
C ALA A 264 -4.82 19.15 -5.11
N ALA A 265 -3.86 20.02 -5.47
CA ALA A 265 -4.18 21.32 -6.04
C ALA A 265 -4.82 21.23 -7.44
N GLN A 266 -4.36 20.31 -8.29
CA GLN A 266 -4.75 20.26 -9.71
C GLN A 266 -5.91 19.32 -10.02
N LEU A 267 -6.01 18.20 -9.30
CA LEU A 267 -6.97 17.12 -9.59
C LEU A 267 -7.98 16.89 -8.45
N GLY A 268 -7.83 17.60 -7.34
CA GLY A 268 -8.80 17.60 -6.23
C GLY A 268 -8.15 17.32 -4.87
N GLY A 269 -8.24 18.29 -3.97
CA GLY A 269 -8.40 18.02 -2.54
C GLY A 269 -9.88 17.81 -2.29
N TYR A 270 -10.27 17.01 -1.27
CA TYR A 270 -11.66 16.78 -0.83
C TYR A 270 -12.53 18.03 -1.09
N ARG A 271 -13.22 18.17 -2.24
CA ARG A 271 -13.64 19.52 -2.62
C ARG A 271 -14.94 19.86 -1.91
N LYS A 272 -14.78 20.67 -0.86
CA LYS A 272 -15.79 21.39 -0.08
C LYS A 272 -16.85 20.50 0.58
N ALA A 273 -16.53 20.08 1.81
CA ALA A 273 -17.51 19.83 2.87
C ALA A 273 -18.56 20.96 2.84
N GLY A 274 -19.77 20.60 2.44
CA GLY A 274 -20.87 21.50 2.11
C GLY A 274 -21.90 20.84 1.21
N GLY A 275 -21.49 19.86 0.40
CA GLY A 275 -22.39 18.90 -0.22
C GLY A 275 -22.75 17.80 0.78
N THR A 276 -24.00 17.75 1.19
CA THR A 276 -24.56 16.61 1.93
C THR A 276 -24.29 15.32 1.17
N CYS A 277 -23.77 14.31 1.88
CA CYS A 277 -23.71 12.92 1.46
C CYS A 277 -25.14 12.36 1.27
N GLY A 278 -25.79 12.78 0.19
CA GLY A 278 -27.10 12.32 -0.28
C GLY A 278 -26.93 11.58 -1.60
N GLY A 279 -27.37 10.33 -1.64
CA GLY A 279 -27.21 9.43 -2.78
C GLY A 279 -27.76 10.00 -4.09
N GLY A 280 -26.90 10.00 -5.11
CA GLY A 280 -27.26 10.23 -6.49
C GLY A 280 -26.16 9.64 -7.38
N LEU A 281 -26.52 8.64 -8.18
CA LEU A 281 -25.75 8.26 -9.36
C LEU A 281 -25.82 9.43 -10.34
N GLU A 282 -24.83 10.32 -10.35
CA GLU A 282 -24.51 11.27 -11.44
C GLU A 282 -23.59 12.38 -10.90
N ASP A 283 -22.33 12.05 -10.57
CA ASP A 283 -21.27 13.06 -10.72
C ASP A 283 -19.96 12.42 -11.17
N GLU A 284 -19.95 11.86 -12.38
CA GLU A 284 -18.71 11.48 -13.07
C GLU A 284 -17.81 12.72 -13.40
N ARG A 285 -18.23 13.95 -13.07
CA ARG A 285 -17.37 15.15 -13.13
C ARG A 285 -16.59 15.37 -11.84
N GLU A 286 -16.86 14.63 -10.78
CA GLU A 286 -16.04 14.60 -9.58
C GLU A 286 -14.77 13.79 -9.86
N GLY A 287 -13.61 14.42 -9.77
CA GLY A 287 -12.31 13.83 -10.13
C GLY A 287 -11.86 12.64 -9.26
N VAL A 288 -12.73 12.11 -8.40
CA VAL A 288 -12.43 11.05 -7.42
C VAL A 288 -13.57 10.02 -7.40
N VAL A 289 -13.20 8.73 -7.29
CA VAL A 289 -14.12 7.60 -7.14
C VAL A 289 -13.76 6.78 -5.89
N GLN A 290 -14.75 6.17 -5.26
CA GLN A 290 -14.59 5.40 -4.03
C GLN A 290 -15.52 4.18 -4.07
N ALA A 291 -15.00 3.01 -3.72
CA ALA A 291 -15.83 1.81 -3.59
C ALA A 291 -16.78 1.91 -2.40
N ARG A 292 -18.01 1.45 -2.60
CA ARG A 292 -19.05 1.31 -1.58
C ARG A 292 -18.88 0.00 -0.81
N ARG A 293 -19.69 -0.17 0.23
CA ARG A 293 -19.80 -1.43 0.96
C ARG A 293 -20.26 -2.54 0.01
N GLY A 294 -19.61 -3.71 0.08
CA GLY A 294 -19.85 -4.82 -0.85
C GLY A 294 -19.20 -4.65 -2.23
N GLU A 295 -18.37 -3.62 -2.41
CA GLU A 295 -17.57 -3.44 -3.61
C GLU A 295 -16.08 -3.68 -3.32
N CYS A 296 -15.40 -4.15 -4.35
CA CYS A 296 -13.96 -4.33 -4.40
C CYS A 296 -13.41 -3.51 -5.56
N VAL A 297 -12.24 -2.91 -5.37
CA VAL A 297 -11.51 -2.24 -6.44
C VAL A 297 -10.42 -3.16 -6.97
N PHE A 298 -10.48 -3.44 -8.26
CA PHE A 298 -9.36 -3.94 -9.04
C PHE A 298 -8.57 -2.77 -9.62
N PHE A 299 -7.25 -2.77 -9.49
CA PHE A 299 -6.41 -1.78 -10.17
C PHE A 299 -4.99 -2.28 -10.43
N ARG A 300 -4.39 -1.81 -11.53
CA ARG A 300 -2.96 -1.99 -11.86
C ARG A 300 -2.10 -1.17 -10.91
N VAL A 301 -0.85 -1.59 -10.74
CA VAL A 301 0.17 -0.87 -9.95
C VAL A 301 1.36 -0.48 -10.83
N GLY A 302 2.25 0.36 -10.31
CA GLY A 302 3.41 0.86 -11.03
C GLY A 302 3.23 2.27 -11.59
N GLU A 303 4.31 2.85 -12.09
CA GLU A 303 4.35 4.25 -12.51
C GLU A 303 3.62 4.54 -13.83
N ASP A 304 3.41 3.51 -14.66
CA ASP A 304 2.86 3.68 -16.01
C ASP A 304 1.36 3.41 -16.10
N GLU A 305 0.88 2.39 -15.37
CA GLU A 305 -0.52 1.93 -15.37
C GLU A 305 -1.21 2.10 -14.01
N GLY A 306 -0.46 2.42 -12.96
CA GLY A 306 -0.97 2.48 -11.60
C GLY A 306 -2.14 3.44 -11.42
N ALA A 307 -3.16 2.99 -10.70
CA ALA A 307 -4.23 3.89 -10.24
C ALA A 307 -3.70 4.84 -9.15
N VAL A 308 -3.98 6.13 -9.29
CA VAL A 308 -3.60 7.14 -8.30
C VAL A 308 -4.65 7.17 -7.20
N HIS A 309 -4.24 6.98 -5.95
CA HIS A 309 -5.16 6.79 -4.84
C HIS A 309 -4.67 7.43 -3.53
N SER A 310 -5.59 7.57 -2.58
CA SER A 310 -5.37 8.12 -1.25
C SER A 310 -6.22 7.37 -0.22
N GLU A 311 -5.74 7.31 1.01
CA GLU A 311 -6.62 6.99 2.14
C GLU A 311 -7.70 8.09 2.25
N PRO A 312 -8.93 7.72 2.64
CA PRO A 312 -10.01 8.67 2.87
C PRO A 312 -9.84 9.41 4.19
N MET A 313 -10.53 10.54 4.34
CA MET A 313 -10.75 11.20 5.62
C MET A 313 -11.54 10.24 6.49
N SER A 314 -10.99 9.86 7.63
CA SER A 314 -11.56 8.84 8.50
C SER A 314 -11.43 9.26 9.95
N HIS A 315 -12.38 10.06 10.43
CA HIS A 315 -12.50 10.40 11.85
C HIS A 315 -13.15 9.27 12.67
N GLY A 316 -13.58 8.18 12.01
CA GLY A 316 -14.07 6.95 12.64
C GLY A 316 -13.21 5.73 12.30
N ASP A 317 -13.59 4.61 12.91
CA ASP A 317 -12.93 3.31 12.71
C ASP A 317 -13.01 2.83 11.27
N ARG A 318 -11.94 2.18 10.81
CA ARG A 318 -11.82 1.67 9.45
C ARG A 318 -11.08 0.34 9.41
N ILE A 319 -11.64 -0.63 8.68
CA ILE A 319 -11.01 -1.92 8.38
C ILE A 319 -10.84 -2.06 6.88
N PHE A 320 -9.61 -1.85 6.42
CA PHE A 320 -9.22 -1.96 5.01
C PHE A 320 -8.57 -3.31 4.72
N VAL A 321 -8.93 -3.93 3.60
CA VAL A 321 -8.35 -5.19 3.15
C VAL A 321 -7.71 -5.00 1.77
N ASN A 322 -6.49 -5.50 1.61
CA ASN A 322 -5.76 -5.50 0.34
C ASN A 322 -5.19 -6.89 0.03
N VAL A 323 -5.31 -7.29 -1.22
CA VAL A 323 -4.75 -8.52 -1.77
C VAL A 323 -3.82 -8.16 -2.92
N VAL A 324 -2.56 -8.56 -2.79
CA VAL A 324 -1.56 -8.54 -3.86
C VAL A 324 -1.30 -9.97 -4.30
N PRO A 325 -1.85 -10.41 -5.43
CA PRO A 325 -1.57 -11.74 -5.97
C PRO A 325 -0.15 -11.80 -6.54
N GLY A 326 0.48 -12.97 -6.48
CA GLY A 326 1.79 -13.24 -7.06
C GLY A 326 1.97 -14.73 -7.31
N CYS A 327 3.06 -15.16 -7.95
CA CYS A 327 3.43 -16.57 -7.91
C CYS A 327 4.19 -16.88 -6.61
N GLU A 328 4.29 -18.17 -6.27
CA GLU A 328 4.98 -18.60 -5.05
C GLU A 328 6.46 -18.15 -5.04
N GLU A 329 7.17 -18.29 -6.15
CA GLU A 329 8.58 -17.92 -6.27
C GLU A 329 8.80 -16.43 -5.98
N ASP A 330 7.95 -15.59 -6.58
CA ASP A 330 8.03 -14.13 -6.43
C ASP A 330 7.73 -13.70 -4.98
N LEU A 331 6.72 -14.32 -4.34
CA LEU A 331 6.38 -14.08 -2.94
C LEU A 331 7.49 -14.58 -1.99
N ARG A 332 8.10 -15.75 -2.26
CA ARG A 332 9.26 -16.24 -1.51
C ARG A 332 10.43 -15.26 -1.58
N CYS A 333 10.76 -14.78 -2.78
CA CYS A 333 11.81 -13.77 -2.96
C CYS A 333 11.48 -12.47 -2.23
N LEU A 334 10.21 -12.05 -2.24
CA LEU A 334 9.75 -10.86 -1.52
C LEU A 334 9.91 -11.03 0.00
N MET A 335 9.45 -12.14 0.58
CA MET A 335 9.59 -12.43 2.01
C MET A 335 11.07 -12.52 2.44
N ALA A 336 11.91 -13.15 1.62
CA ALA A 336 13.34 -13.29 1.90
C ALA A 336 14.07 -11.94 2.01
N LYS A 337 13.66 -10.90 1.25
CA LYS A 337 14.22 -9.53 1.41
C LYS A 337 13.99 -8.95 2.80
N TRP A 338 12.94 -9.40 3.49
CA TRP A 338 12.58 -8.97 4.84
C TRP A 338 13.10 -9.94 5.92
N GLY A 339 13.91 -10.93 5.53
CA GLY A 339 14.42 -11.95 6.45
C GLY A 339 13.32 -12.87 6.98
N MET A 340 12.21 -12.99 6.25
CA MET A 340 11.07 -13.82 6.64
C MET A 340 10.96 -15.04 5.74
N GLU A 341 10.43 -16.12 6.31
CA GLU A 341 10.14 -17.37 5.60
C GLU A 341 8.73 -17.34 5.00
N TYR A 342 8.49 -18.17 3.99
CA TYR A 342 7.20 -18.37 3.35
C TYR A 342 6.73 -19.82 3.57
N PRO A 343 5.42 -20.06 3.84
CA PRO A 343 4.37 -19.06 4.06
C PRO A 343 4.47 -18.43 5.46
N ARG A 344 3.85 -17.27 5.66
CA ARG A 344 3.86 -16.59 6.98
C ARG A 344 2.62 -15.76 7.23
N ALA A 345 2.19 -15.75 8.49
CA ALA A 345 1.16 -14.88 9.04
C ALA A 345 1.71 -14.09 10.22
N TRP A 346 1.51 -12.78 10.29
CA TRP A 346 2.00 -11.95 11.38
C TRP A 346 1.11 -10.72 11.61
N CYS A 347 1.24 -10.12 12.80
CA CYS A 347 0.55 -8.88 13.14
C CYS A 347 1.53 -7.80 13.61
N VAL A 348 1.11 -6.54 13.49
CA VAL A 348 1.85 -5.34 13.91
C VAL A 348 0.87 -4.40 14.61
N GLY A 349 1.31 -3.66 15.62
CA GLY A 349 0.50 -2.66 16.32
C GLY A 349 -0.31 -3.22 17.51
N LEU A 350 -0.10 -4.47 17.90
CA LEU A 350 -0.63 -4.98 19.16
C LEU A 350 0.26 -4.54 20.34
N PRO A 351 -0.34 -4.18 21.50
CA PRO A 351 0.43 -3.89 22.70
C PRO A 351 1.27 -5.09 23.11
N PHE A 352 2.51 -4.84 23.52
CA PHE A 352 3.41 -5.87 24.05
C PHE A 352 2.81 -6.45 25.33
N GLN A 353 2.30 -7.68 25.28
CA GLN A 353 2.04 -8.44 26.50
C GLN A 353 3.38 -9.00 26.97
N GLY A 354 3.97 -8.33 27.97
CA GLY A 354 5.14 -8.85 28.68
C GLY A 354 4.77 -10.17 29.33
N VAL A 355 5.34 -11.27 28.84
CA VAL A 355 5.32 -12.53 29.59
C VAL A 355 6.38 -12.37 30.70
N GLU A 356 5.95 -12.40 31.97
CA GLU A 356 6.88 -12.58 33.08
C GLU A 356 7.75 -13.82 32.79
N GLY A 357 9.05 -13.63 32.56
CA GLY A 357 9.98 -14.72 32.22
C GLY A 357 10.83 -14.55 30.97
N GLY A 358 10.79 -13.41 30.28
CA GLY A 358 11.90 -12.98 29.39
C GLY A 358 12.16 -13.84 28.14
N CYS A 359 11.18 -14.63 27.66
CA CYS A 359 11.28 -15.35 26.41
C CYS A 359 10.47 -14.65 25.31
N TRP A 360 11.17 -14.07 24.34
CA TRP A 360 10.62 -13.52 23.11
C TRP A 360 9.87 -14.62 22.37
N ARG A 361 8.55 -14.49 22.19
CA ARG A 361 7.85 -15.21 21.12
C ARG A 361 7.37 -14.19 20.11
N ASN A 362 7.76 -14.40 18.85
CA ASN A 362 6.96 -13.88 17.74
C ASN A 362 5.54 -14.40 17.95
N VAL A 363 4.55 -13.51 18.03
CA VAL A 363 3.14 -13.90 18.03
C VAL A 363 2.81 -14.36 16.61
N GLY A 364 3.18 -15.60 16.27
CA GLY A 364 3.04 -16.18 14.94
C GLY A 364 4.15 -17.15 14.52
N GLU A 365 4.69 -17.96 15.44
CA GLU A 365 5.43 -19.18 15.05
C GLU A 365 4.48 -20.38 15.07
N ILE A 366 4.70 -21.26 14.08
CA ILE A 366 3.89 -22.36 13.55
C ILE A 366 3.19 -23.22 14.62
#